data_AF-A0A6B3FGD6-F1
#
_entry.id   AF-A0A6B3FGD6-F1
#
_cell.length_a   1.000
_cell.length_b   1.000
_cell.length_c   1.000
_cell.angle_alpha   90.00
_cell.angle_beta   90.00
_cell.angle_gamma   90.00
#
_symmetry.space_group_name_H-M   'P 1'
#
loop_
_entity.id
_entity.type
_entity.pdbx_description
1 polymer ?
#
loop_
_entity_poly.entity_id
_entity_poly.type
_entity_poly.pdbx_seq_one_letter_code
_entity_poly.pdbx_strand_id
1 'polypeptide(L)' 'MSSTGPASTLGVHSEVGRLRKVLVCAPGMAHRRLTPTNSDDLLFDDVMWVENAQRDHA' A
#
# COMPACT_ATOMS: atom_id res chain seq x y z
N MET A 1 -31.53 -15.79 1.29
CA MET A 1 -30.50 -16.83 1.10
C MET A 1 -29.56 -16.35 0.01
N SER A 2 -28.43 -15.72 0.38
CA SER A 2 -27.48 -15.19 -0.61
C SER A 2 -26.61 -16.32 -1.12
N SER A 3 -26.62 -16.55 -2.44
CA SER A 3 -25.80 -17.55 -3.11
C SER A 3 -24.34 -17.09 -3.15
N THR A 4 -23.46 -17.83 -2.49
CA THR A 4 -22.01 -17.70 -2.63
C THR A 4 -21.59 -18.43 -3.91
N GLY A 5 -21.31 -17.68 -4.98
CA GLY A 5 -20.67 -18.25 -6.17
C GLY A 5 -19.25 -18.77 -5.84
N PRO A 6 -18.69 -19.70 -6.64
CA PRO A 6 -17.37 -20.25 -6.37
C PRO A 6 -16.32 -19.14 -6.35
N ALA A 7 -15.60 -19.01 -5.25
CA ALA A 7 -14.50 -18.06 -5.15
C ALA A 7 -13.41 -18.46 -6.14
N SER A 8 -13.12 -17.60 -7.11
CA SER A 8 -11.99 -17.82 -8.02
C SER A 8 -10.69 -17.83 -7.20
N THR A 9 -9.90 -18.89 -7.34
CA THR A 9 -8.59 -18.99 -6.69
C THR A 9 -7.73 -17.80 -7.11
N LEU A 10 -7.24 -17.04 -6.12
CA LEU A 10 -6.27 -15.97 -6.35
C LEU A 10 -4.94 -16.59 -6.76
N GLY A 11 -4.27 -16.00 -7.76
CA GLY A 11 -2.99 -16.51 -8.26
C GLY A 11 -2.19 -15.45 -9.01
N VAL A 12 -0.88 -15.46 -8.76
CA VAL A 12 0.14 -14.67 -9.46
C VAL A 12 1.08 -15.65 -10.15
N HIS A 13 1.11 -15.64 -11.48
CA HIS A 13 1.89 -16.59 -12.29
C HIS A 13 2.95 -15.91 -13.16
N SER A 14 3.04 -14.58 -13.10
CA SER A 14 3.98 -13.76 -13.84
C SER A 14 4.06 -12.39 -13.17
N GLU A 15 5.26 -11.81 -13.10
CA GLU A 15 5.52 -10.47 -12.58
C GLU A 15 5.31 -9.36 -13.64
N VAL A 16 5.29 -9.74 -14.93
CA VAL A 16 5.20 -8.81 -16.08
C VAL A 16 3.93 -9.00 -16.93
N GLY A 17 3.12 -10.00 -16.60
CA GLY A 17 1.83 -10.23 -17.25
C GLY A 17 0.79 -9.16 -16.91
N ARG A 18 -0.34 -9.16 -17.63
CA ARG A 18 -1.40 -8.17 -17.38
C ARG A 18 -1.95 -8.26 -15.95
N LEU A 19 -1.76 -7.20 -15.18
CA LEU A 19 -2.30 -7.06 -13.83
C LEU A 19 -3.84 -7.01 -13.88
N ARG A 20 -4.50 -7.87 -13.10
CA ARG A 20 -5.98 -7.96 -13.04
C ARG A 20 -6.57 -7.39 -11.75
N LYS A 21 -5.89 -7.59 -10.63
CA LYS A 21 -6.27 -7.11 -9.30
C LYS A 21 -5.00 -6.86 -8.50
N VAL A 22 -5.02 -5.82 -7.69
CA VAL A 22 -3.90 -5.42 -6.82
C VAL A 22 -4.44 -4.93 -5.49
N LEU A 23 -3.68 -5.13 -4.42
CA LEU A 23 -3.91 -4.53 -3.13
C LEU A 23 -2.93 -3.36 -2.97
N VAL A 24 -3.46 -2.20 -2.55
CA VAL A 24 -2.67 -0.99 -2.30
C VAL A 24 -2.93 -0.48 -0.88
N CYS A 25 -2.00 0.28 -0.32
CA CYS A 25 -2.12 0.88 1.01
C CYS A 25 -1.73 2.36 0.93
N ALA A 26 -2.68 3.25 1.17
CA ALA A 26 -2.44 4.69 1.10
C ALA A 26 -1.69 5.19 2.34
N PRO A 27 -0.81 6.19 2.20
CA PRO A 27 -0.18 6.87 3.34
C PRO A 27 -1.24 7.44 4.29
N GLY A 28 -0.94 7.46 5.59
CA GLY A 28 -1.92 7.79 6.62
C GLY A 28 -1.31 8.12 7.96
N MET A 29 -2.06 7.95 9.05
CA MET A 29 -1.66 8.38 10.40
C MET A 29 -0.32 7.80 10.88
N ALA A 30 0.04 6.58 10.44
CA ALA A 30 1.35 6.00 10.75
C ALA A 30 2.51 6.88 10.24
N HIS A 31 2.35 7.44 9.04
CA HIS A 31 3.38 8.24 8.38
C HIS A 31 3.53 9.63 9.01
N ARG A 32 2.47 10.16 9.63
CA ARG A 32 2.51 11.45 10.37
C ARG A 32 3.34 11.40 11.65
N ARG A 33 3.74 10.20 12.10
CA ARG A 33 4.55 10.00 13.31
C ARG A 33 6.04 9.85 13.02
N LEU A 34 6.43 9.92 11.74
CA LEU A 34 7.83 10.02 11.37
C LEU A 34 8.42 11.33 11.88
N THR A 35 9.58 11.22 12.49
CA THR A 35 10.41 12.33 12.93
C THR A 35 11.85 12.08 12.47
N PRO A 36 12.69 13.12 12.37
CA PRO A 36 14.08 12.94 11.99
C PRO A 36 14.88 12.02 12.93
N THR A 37 14.39 11.81 14.16
CA THR A 37 15.08 10.99 15.16
C THR A 37 14.70 9.51 15.07
N ASN A 38 13.59 9.17 14.40
CA ASN A 38 13.09 7.79 14.32
C ASN A 38 13.01 7.25 12.89
N SER A 39 13.37 8.03 11.86
CA SER A 39 13.27 7.63 10.46
C SER A 39 14.08 6.36 10.18
N ASP A 40 15.34 6.35 10.61
CA ASP A 40 16.27 5.25 10.34
C ASP A 40 15.79 3.95 10.97
N ASP A 41 15.30 4.01 12.22
CA ASP A 41 14.73 2.87 12.93
C ASP A 41 13.44 2.35 12.29
N LEU A 42 12.71 3.20 11.57
CA LEU A 42 11.47 2.88 10.86
C LEU A 42 11.67 2.55 9.38
N LEU A 43 12.92 2.40 8.93
CA LEU A 43 13.29 2.06 7.54
C LEU A 43 12.93 3.15 6.52
N PHE A 44 12.97 4.43 6.94
CA PHE A 44 12.84 5.58 6.05
C PHE A 44 14.15 6.34 5.96
N ASP A 45 14.51 6.77 4.75
CA ASP A 45 15.68 7.61 4.53
C ASP A 45 15.47 9.06 5.02
N ASP A 46 14.22 9.54 5.07
CA ASP A 46 13.85 10.89 5.54
C ASP A 46 12.36 10.98 5.95
N VAL A 47 11.95 12.11 6.52
CA VAL A 47 10.56 12.43 6.89
C VAL A 47 9.73 12.77 5.65
N MET A 48 8.57 12.13 5.56
CA MET A 48 7.66 12.26 4.42
C MET A 48 6.69 13.44 4.55
N TRP A 49 6.45 14.16 3.45
CA TRP A 49 5.30 15.06 3.34
C TRP A 49 4.02 14.25 3.03
N VAL A 50 3.29 13.89 4.08
CA VAL A 50 2.18 12.93 4.02
C VAL A 50 1.06 13.37 3.08
N GLU A 51 0.66 14.65 3.10
CA GLU A 51 -0.42 15.15 2.24
C GLU A 51 -0.06 15.06 0.75
N ASN A 52 1.19 15.35 0.41
CA ASN A 52 1.68 15.18 -0.96
C ASN A 52 1.74 13.70 -1.34
N ALA A 53 2.24 12.85 -0.44
CA ALA A 53 2.29 11.41 -0.67
C ALA A 53 0.88 10.77 -0.85
N GLN A 54 -0.14 11.28 -0.14
CA GLN A 54 -1.53 10.86 -0.34
C GLN A 54 -2.06 11.28 -1.70
N ARG A 55 -1.75 12.49 -2.16
CA ARG A 55 -2.15 12.97 -3.48
C ARG A 55 -1.48 12.16 -4.60
N ASP A 56 -0.21 11.84 -4.45
CA ASP A 56 0.54 11.10 -5.46
C ASP A 56 0.17 9.61 -5.47
N HIS A 57 -0.40 9.08 -4.38
CA HIS A 57 -0.94 7.71 -4.30
C HIS A 57 -2.35 7.57 -4.90
N ALA A 58 -3.12 8.67 -4.98
CA ALA A 58 -4.50 8.68 -5.45
C ALA A 58 -4.60 8.46 -6.97
#